data_AF-A0A2S1JND2-F1
#
_entry.id   AF-A0A2S1JND2-F1
#
_cell.length_a   1.000
_cell.length_b   1.000
_cell.length_c   1.000
_cell.angle_alpha   90.00
_cell.angle_beta   90.00
_cell.angle_gamma   90.00
#
_symmetry.space_group_name_H-M   'P 1'
#
loop_
_entity.id
_entity.type
_entity.pdbx_description
1 polymer ?
#
loop_
_entity_poly.entity_id
_entity_poly.type
_entity_poly.pdbx_seq_one_letter_code
_entity_poly.pdbx_strand_id
1 'polypeptide(L)'
;MKKLFSLVITAIIAISTNTAVWAENDRDVQLTERLETTKARLNLSEEQVEKITPILEASYKERGQVLAKYGINIESPGGALQKMSFREKRQMAKEMAAIKESVLNKMSAILTDQQLSEFKKIQEESSAAFRAKLQEGRN
;
A
#
# COMPACT_ATOMS: atom_id res chain seq x y z
N MET A 1 35.25 55.45 -17.94
CA MET A 1 36.02 54.21 -18.20
C MET A 1 35.93 53.32 -16.97
N LYS A 2 35.50 52.06 -17.14
CA LYS A 2 35.79 50.88 -16.29
C LYS A 2 35.13 50.94 -14.88
N LYS A 3 34.33 49.99 -14.37
CA LYS A 3 34.06 48.59 -14.72
C LYS A 3 32.85 48.12 -13.87
N LEU A 4 31.97 47.35 -14.51
CA LEU A 4 31.40 46.06 -14.05
C LEU A 4 30.45 46.01 -12.84
N PHE A 5 29.17 45.77 -13.16
CA PHE A 5 28.30 44.69 -12.69
C PHE A 5 28.80 43.81 -11.52
N SER A 6 27.88 43.56 -10.58
CA SER A 6 27.62 42.30 -9.86
C SER A 6 27.68 42.43 -8.33
N LEU A 7 26.52 42.30 -7.67
CA LEU A 7 26.38 41.37 -6.54
C LEU A 7 24.90 41.05 -6.27
N VAL A 8 24.36 40.12 -7.06
CA VAL A 8 23.21 39.29 -6.67
C VAL A 8 23.81 38.01 -6.13
N ILE A 9 23.83 37.80 -4.80
CA ILE A 9 24.06 36.49 -4.19
C ILE A 9 23.24 36.43 -2.89
N THR A 10 21.98 35.97 -2.98
CA THR A 10 21.53 34.60 -2.68
C THR A 10 21.00 34.50 -1.26
N ALA A 11 19.69 34.69 -1.13
CA ALA A 11 18.94 34.22 0.03
C ALA A 11 19.11 32.69 0.10
N ILE A 12 19.81 32.23 1.13
CA ILE A 12 19.88 30.83 1.51
C ILE A 12 18.46 30.45 1.93
N ILE A 13 17.68 29.92 1.00
CA ILE A 13 16.50 29.14 1.35
C ILE A 13 17.07 27.85 1.93
N ALA A 14 17.07 27.78 3.26
CA ALA A 14 17.28 26.54 3.98
C ALA A 14 16.13 25.60 3.59
N ILE A 15 16.35 24.79 2.55
CA ILE A 15 15.52 23.63 2.26
C ILE A 15 15.87 22.63 3.35
N SER A 16 15.20 22.75 4.50
CA SER A 16 15.08 21.65 5.45
C SER A 16 14.36 20.53 4.71
N THR A 17 15.12 19.52 4.30
CA THR A 17 14.62 18.30 3.67
C THR A 17 13.76 17.54 4.67
N ASN A 18 12.46 17.86 4.69
CA ASN A 18 11.47 17.08 5.42
C ASN A 18 11.27 15.75 4.66
N THR A 19 12.03 14.74 5.05
CA THR A 19 11.92 13.36 4.54
C THR A 19 10.54 12.73 4.77
N ALA A 20 9.76 13.26 5.72
CA ALA A 20 8.40 12.79 6.03
C ALA A 20 7.37 13.06 4.92
N VAL A 21 7.50 14.18 4.19
CA VAL A 21 6.52 14.61 3.17
C VAL A 21 6.57 13.74 1.91
N TRP A 22 7.75 13.21 1.58
CA TRP A 22 7.93 12.34 0.42
C TRP A 22 7.37 10.93 0.66
N ALA A 23 7.56 10.39 1.87
CA ALA A 23 7.03 9.07 2.25
C ALA A 23 5.49 9.04 2.39
N GLU A 24 4.85 10.16 2.72
CA GLU A 24 3.38 10.26 2.75
C GLU A 24 2.78 10.30 1.34
N ASN A 25 3.37 11.10 0.43
CA ASN A 25 2.95 11.15 -0.98
C ASN A 25 3.06 9.77 -1.68
N ASP A 26 4.16 9.04 -1.49
CA ASP A 26 4.36 7.75 -2.16
C ASP A 26 3.35 6.68 -1.72
N ARG A 27 2.86 6.74 -0.48
CA ARG A 27 1.82 5.85 0.04
C ARG A 27 0.47 6.13 -0.61
N ASP A 28 0.11 7.41 -0.70
CA ASP A 28 -1.17 7.84 -1.26
C ASP A 28 -1.25 7.50 -2.74
N VAL A 29 -0.13 7.62 -3.47
CA VAL A 29 -0.04 7.23 -4.88
C VAL A 29 -0.23 5.72 -5.07
N GLN A 30 0.46 4.87 -4.30
CA GLN A 30 0.31 3.41 -4.40
C GLN A 30 -1.08 2.91 -4.00
N LEU A 31 -1.69 3.54 -2.98
CA LEU A 31 -3.06 3.25 -2.57
C LEU A 31 -4.04 3.62 -3.68
N THR A 32 -3.89 4.81 -4.25
CA THR A 32 -4.74 5.31 -5.34
C THR A 32 -4.65 4.40 -6.56
N GLU A 33 -3.45 4.01 -7.00
CA GLU A 33 -3.26 3.11 -8.15
C GLU A 33 -3.93 1.74 -7.95
N ARG A 34 -3.82 1.17 -6.74
CA ARG A 34 -4.47 -0.10 -6.40
C ARG A 34 -5.98 0.01 -6.36
N LEU A 35 -6.50 1.12 -5.83
CA LEU A 35 -7.92 1.41 -5.82
C LEU A 35 -8.44 1.51 -7.25
N GLU A 36 -7.83 2.33 -8.10
CA GLU A 36 -8.23 2.51 -9.50
C GLU A 36 -8.17 1.20 -10.29
N THR A 37 -7.11 0.41 -10.12
CA THR A 37 -6.99 -0.91 -10.75
C THR A 37 -8.11 -1.86 -10.32
N THR A 38 -8.47 -1.84 -9.02
CA THR A 38 -9.56 -2.68 -8.49
C THR A 38 -10.92 -2.22 -9.02
N LYS A 39 -11.16 -0.91 -9.06
CA LYS A 39 -12.40 -0.32 -9.60
C LYS A 39 -12.58 -0.70 -11.07
N ALA A 40 -11.52 -0.55 -11.87
CA ALA A 40 -11.54 -0.87 -13.30
C ALA A 40 -11.79 -2.37 -13.55
N ARG A 41 -11.07 -3.26 -12.84
CA ARG A 41 -11.22 -4.72 -13.02
C ARG A 41 -12.60 -5.23 -12.61
N LEU A 42 -13.19 -4.65 -11.57
CA LEU A 42 -14.51 -5.05 -11.08
C LEU A 42 -15.67 -4.34 -11.81
N ASN A 43 -15.37 -3.39 -12.70
CA ASN A 43 -16.36 -2.57 -13.39
C ASN A 43 -17.41 -2.02 -12.42
N LEU A 44 -16.96 -1.37 -11.35
CA LEU A 44 -17.82 -0.87 -10.27
C LEU A 44 -18.66 0.32 -10.76
N SER A 45 -19.92 0.39 -10.32
CA SER A 45 -20.70 1.62 -10.45
C SER A 45 -20.20 2.71 -9.48
N GLU A 46 -20.54 3.97 -9.74
CA GLU A 46 -20.18 5.09 -8.85
C GLU A 46 -20.66 4.84 -7.41
N GLU A 47 -21.90 4.36 -7.23
CA GLU A 47 -22.44 4.02 -5.91
C GLU A 47 -21.65 2.88 -5.23
N GLN A 48 -21.21 1.87 -5.99
CA GLN A 48 -20.35 0.82 -5.46
C GLN A 48 -18.97 1.37 -5.07
N VAL A 49 -18.40 2.27 -5.87
CA VAL A 49 -17.12 2.92 -5.58
C VAL A 49 -17.18 3.70 -4.28
N GLU A 50 -18.22 4.49 -4.05
CA GLU A 50 -18.41 5.25 -2.80
C GLU A 50 -18.46 4.34 -1.56
N LYS A 51 -19.13 3.19 -1.67
CA LYS A 51 -19.25 2.23 -0.55
C LYS A 51 -17.98 1.42 -0.32
N ILE A 52 -17.23 1.10 -1.37
CA ILE A 52 -16.08 0.19 -1.33
C ILE A 52 -14.78 0.91 -0.98
N THR A 53 -14.59 2.15 -1.44
CA THR A 53 -13.39 2.94 -1.19
C THR A 53 -12.98 2.94 0.30
N PRO A 54 -13.86 3.31 1.26
CA PRO A 54 -13.50 3.31 2.68
C PRO A 54 -13.16 1.90 3.22
N ILE A 55 -13.74 0.83 2.65
CA ILE A 55 -13.41 -0.56 3.03
C ILE A 55 -11.98 -0.91 2.61
N LEU A 56 -11.60 -0.55 1.38
CA LEU A 56 -10.28 -0.84 0.83
C LEU A 56 -9.18 0.00 1.49
N GLU A 57 -9.44 1.27 1.78
CA GLU A 57 -8.52 2.14 2.53
C GLU A 57 -8.27 1.62 3.94
N ALA A 58 -9.33 1.29 4.68
CA ALA A 58 -9.22 0.68 6.00
C ALA A 58 -8.42 -0.63 5.95
N SER A 59 -8.70 -1.50 4.96
CA SER A 59 -7.95 -2.74 4.77
C SER A 59 -6.47 -2.50 4.49
N TYR A 60 -6.15 -1.48 3.69
CA TYR A 60 -4.76 -1.12 3.41
C TYR A 60 -4.03 -0.70 4.69
N LYS A 61 -4.64 0.17 5.48
CA LYS A 61 -4.11 0.62 6.77
C LYS A 61 -3.92 -0.54 7.75
N GLU A 62 -4.93 -1.40 7.92
CA GLU A 62 -4.86 -2.57 8.81
C GLU A 62 -3.74 -3.54 8.39
N ARG A 63 -3.62 -3.82 7.08
CA ARG A 63 -2.53 -4.67 6.57
C ARG A 63 -1.16 -4.04 6.83
N GLY A 64 -1.02 -2.74 6.61
CA GLY A 64 0.21 -1.99 6.90
C GLY A 64 0.61 -2.11 8.37
N GLN A 65 -0.34 -1.96 9.30
CA GLN A 65 -0.10 -2.11 10.74
C GLN A 65 0.35 -3.52 11.12
N VAL A 66 -0.31 -4.54 10.58
CA VAL A 66 0.09 -5.93 10.83
C VAL A 66 1.48 -6.20 10.27
N LEU A 67 1.81 -5.73 9.06
CA LEU A 67 3.15 -5.91 8.50
C LEU A 67 4.23 -5.20 9.33
N ALA A 68 3.95 -3.96 9.77
CA ALA A 68 4.84 -3.20 10.64
C ALA A 68 5.12 -3.92 11.97
N LYS A 69 4.11 -4.59 12.56
CA LYS A 69 4.27 -5.42 13.77
C LYS A 69 5.31 -6.55 13.60
N TYR A 70 5.53 -7.04 12.39
CA TYR A 70 6.53 -8.07 12.08
C TYR A 70 7.81 -7.49 11.45
N GLY A 71 8.03 -6.18 11.55
CA GLY A 71 9.23 -5.52 11.00
C GLY A 71 9.27 -5.45 9.48
N ILE A 72 8.13 -5.67 8.81
CA ILE A 72 8.01 -5.52 7.35
C ILE A 72 7.48 -4.13 7.08
N ASN A 73 8.34 -3.24 6.58
CA ASN A 73 7.90 -1.96 6.07
C ASN A 73 7.76 -2.02 4.54
N ILE A 74 6.53 -1.83 4.03
CA ILE A 74 6.27 -1.77 2.58
C ILE A 74 6.92 -0.49 1.97
N GLU A 75 7.18 0.53 2.80
CA GLU A 75 7.63 1.86 2.40
C GLU A 75 9.17 1.98 2.27
N SER A 76 9.94 0.93 2.60
CA SER A 76 11.40 0.95 2.48
C SER A 76 11.90 -0.27 1.72
N PRO A 77 11.99 -0.20 0.37
CA PRO A 77 12.59 -1.25 -0.44
C PRO A 77 14.09 -1.25 -0.16
N GLY A 78 14.53 -2.09 0.77
CA GLY A 78 15.91 -2.14 1.27
C GLY A 78 16.01 -2.43 2.77
N GLY A 79 14.91 -2.30 3.52
CA GLY A 79 14.85 -2.85 4.87
C GLY A 79 15.00 -4.38 4.79
N ALA A 80 16.08 -4.92 5.35
CA ALA A 80 16.25 -6.36 5.45
C ALA A 80 14.97 -6.96 6.04
N LEU A 81 14.33 -7.87 5.30
CA LEU A 81 13.25 -8.68 5.86
C LEU A 81 13.78 -9.30 7.15
N GLN A 82 13.34 -8.77 8.29
CA GLN A 82 13.75 -9.31 9.56
C GLN A 82 13.42 -10.80 9.51
N LYS A 83 14.41 -11.65 9.86
CA LYS A 83 14.24 -13.11 9.78
C LYS A 83 13.14 -13.52 10.76
N MET A 84 11.89 -13.53 10.29
CA MET A 84 10.75 -14.00 11.07
C MET A 84 10.90 -15.50 11.30
N SER A 85 10.68 -15.90 12.54
CA SER A 85 10.49 -17.29 12.92
C SER A 85 9.27 -17.89 12.20
N PHE A 86 9.21 -19.23 12.15
CA PHE A 86 8.06 -19.92 11.58
C PHE A 86 6.75 -19.57 12.30
N ARG A 87 6.82 -19.38 13.63
CA ARG A 87 5.66 -19.01 14.46
C ARG A 87 5.15 -17.61 14.10
N GLU A 88 6.04 -16.64 13.93
CA GLU A 88 5.68 -15.27 13.53
C GLU A 88 5.07 -15.25 12.13
N LYS A 89 5.64 -15.99 11.17
CA LYS A 89 5.07 -16.13 9.82
C LYS A 89 3.65 -16.68 9.86
N ARG A 90 3.41 -17.73 10.65
CA ARG A 90 2.09 -18.34 10.79
C ARG A 90 1.09 -17.37 11.44
N GLN A 91 1.52 -16.63 12.46
CA GLN A 91 0.68 -15.65 13.14
C GLN A 91 0.34 -14.47 12.23
N MET A 92 1.32 -13.92 11.51
CA MET A 92 1.12 -12.90 10.48
C MET A 92 0.13 -13.38 9.41
N ALA A 93 0.29 -14.61 8.91
CA ALA A 93 -0.62 -15.17 7.91
C ALA A 93 -2.06 -15.28 8.44
N LYS A 94 -2.24 -15.63 9.73
CA LYS A 94 -3.55 -15.67 10.37
C LYS A 94 -4.18 -14.28 10.49
N GLU A 95 -3.41 -13.28 10.90
CA GLU A 95 -3.87 -11.89 11.01
C GLU A 95 -4.25 -11.31 9.64
N MET A 96 -3.43 -11.58 8.61
CA MET A 96 -3.73 -11.22 7.22
C MET A 96 -5.00 -11.89 6.70
N ALA A 97 -5.21 -13.19 7.00
CA ALA A 97 -6.40 -13.92 6.60
C ALA A 97 -7.68 -13.36 7.25
N ALA A 98 -7.61 -12.97 8.52
CA ALA A 98 -8.73 -12.35 9.21
C ALA A 98 -9.14 -11.02 8.57
N ILE A 99 -8.17 -10.17 8.18
CA ILE A 99 -8.45 -8.94 7.44
C ILE A 99 -9.09 -9.26 6.08
N LYS A 100 -8.53 -10.25 5.35
CA LYS A 100 -9.06 -10.70 4.05
C LYS A 100 -10.53 -11.12 4.16
N GLU A 101 -10.86 -11.93 5.15
CA GLU A 101 -12.21 -12.44 5.40
C GLU A 101 -13.18 -11.31 5.78
N SER A 102 -12.77 -10.42 6.69
CA SER A 102 -13.54 -9.24 7.06
C SER A 102 -13.90 -8.37 5.85
N VAL A 103 -12.91 -8.12 4.97
CA VAL A 103 -13.13 -7.37 3.73
C VAL A 103 -14.07 -8.12 2.79
N LEU A 104 -13.87 -9.42 2.58
CA LEU A 104 -14.75 -10.21 1.71
C LEU A 104 -16.20 -10.17 2.18
N ASN A 105 -16.46 -10.26 3.49
CA ASN A 105 -17.80 -10.19 4.05
C ASN A 105 -18.45 -8.82 3.85
N LYS A 106 -17.68 -7.72 3.95
CA LYS A 106 -18.20 -6.38 3.65
C LYS A 106 -18.47 -6.21 2.16
N MET A 107 -17.59 -6.73 1.32
CA MET A 107 -17.69 -6.64 -0.14
C MET A 107 -18.86 -7.47 -0.70
N SER A 108 -19.19 -8.62 -0.10
CA SER A 108 -20.31 -9.46 -0.55
C SER A 108 -21.69 -8.83 -0.36
N ALA A 109 -21.80 -7.79 0.47
CA ALA A 109 -23.03 -7.01 0.60
C ALA A 109 -23.21 -5.94 -0.48
N ILE A 110 -22.16 -5.64 -1.26
CA ILE A 110 -22.11 -4.52 -2.23
C ILE A 110 -21.88 -5.03 -3.65
N LEU A 111 -21.06 -6.06 -3.81
CA LEU A 111 -20.69 -6.65 -5.09
C LEU A 111 -21.71 -7.70 -5.54
N THR A 112 -21.86 -7.84 -6.85
CA THR A 112 -22.52 -9.01 -7.43
C THR A 112 -21.65 -10.26 -7.25
N ASP A 113 -22.22 -11.46 -7.41
CA ASP A 113 -21.47 -12.72 -7.31
C ASP A 113 -20.30 -12.79 -8.30
N GLN A 114 -20.48 -12.26 -9.51
CA GLN A 114 -19.43 -12.19 -10.52
C GLN A 114 -18.29 -11.26 -10.08
N GLN A 115 -18.62 -10.06 -9.59
CA GLN A 115 -17.64 -9.10 -9.09
C GLN A 115 -16.91 -9.64 -7.85
N LEU A 116 -17.63 -10.32 -6.96
CA LEU A 116 -17.05 -10.93 -5.76
C LEU A 116 -16.08 -12.06 -6.11
N SER A 117 -16.41 -12.88 -7.13
CA SER A 117 -15.51 -13.90 -7.66
C SER A 117 -14.23 -13.29 -8.21
N GLU A 118 -14.34 -12.23 -9.01
CA GLU A 118 -13.17 -11.53 -9.54
C GLU A 118 -12.34 -10.88 -8.43
N PHE A 119 -12.99 -10.30 -7.42
CA PHE A 119 -12.32 -9.73 -6.27
C PHE A 119 -11.52 -10.76 -5.47
N LYS A 120 -12.03 -12.00 -5.33
CA LYS A 120 -11.28 -13.11 -4.72
C LYS A 120 -10.00 -13.41 -5.49
N LYS A 121 -10.05 -13.40 -6.84
CA LYS A 121 -8.85 -13.58 -7.68
C LYS A 121 -7.83 -12.45 -7.47
N ILE A 122 -8.28 -11.19 -7.46
CA ILE A 122 -7.41 -10.03 -7.18
C ILE A 122 -6.66 -10.22 -5.84
N GLN A 123 -7.36 -10.70 -4.81
CA GLN A 123 -6.74 -10.96 -3.50
C GLN A 123 -5.73 -12.13 -3.53
N GLU A 124 -6.01 -13.17 -4.31
CA GLU A 124 -5.12 -14.32 -4.48
C GLU A 124 -3.85 -13.95 -5.24
N GLU A 125 -3.98 -13.22 -6.34
CA GLU A 125 -2.86 -12.66 -7.12
C GLU A 125 -1.97 -11.78 -6.23
N SER A 126 -2.59 -10.87 -5.47
CA SER A 126 -1.86 -10.00 -4.53
C SER A 126 -1.13 -10.81 -3.45
N SER A 127 -1.76 -11.87 -2.93
CA SER A 127 -1.15 -12.75 -1.93
C SER A 127 0.02 -13.55 -2.50
N ALA A 128 -0.11 -14.03 -3.74
CA ALA A 128 0.94 -14.75 -4.45
C ALA A 128 2.14 -13.83 -4.73
N ALA A 129 1.89 -12.61 -5.23
CA ALA A 129 2.92 -11.61 -5.48
C ALA A 129 3.68 -11.23 -4.20
N PHE A 130 2.97 -11.06 -3.08
CA PHE A 130 3.61 -10.79 -1.80
C PHE A 130 4.49 -11.97 -1.33
N ARG A 131 4.02 -13.21 -1.46
CA ARG A 131 4.81 -14.40 -1.12
C ARG A 131 6.06 -14.52 -1.98
N ALA A 132 5.97 -14.24 -3.28
CA ALA A 132 7.11 -14.24 -4.20
C ALA A 132 8.17 -13.23 -3.74
N LYS A 133 7.78 -11.98 -3.44
CA LYS A 133 8.69 -10.96 -2.91
C LYS A 133 9.37 -11.38 -1.60
N LEU A 134 8.65 -12.05 -0.70
CA LEU A 134 9.23 -12.58 0.54
C LEU A 134 10.24 -13.71 0.31
N GLN A 135 10.14 -14.43 -0.80
CA GLN A 135 11.09 -15.49 -1.17
C GLN A 135 12.31 -14.91 -1.88
N GLU A 136 12.12 -13.94 -2.78
CA GLU A 136 13.20 -13.24 -3.47
C GLU A 136 14.17 -12.55 -2.51
N GLY A 137 13.65 -11.87 -1.47
CA GLY A 137 14.49 -11.24 -0.45
C GLY A 137 15.27 -12.20 0.48
N ARG A 138 15.24 -13.51 0.22
CA ARG A 138 16.02 -14.54 0.95
C ARG A 138 17.22 -15.08 0.17
N ASN A 139 17.27 -14.82 -1.14
CA ASN A 139 18.36 -15.20 -2.04
C ASN A 139 19.39 -14.07 -2.14
#